data_AF-U6FCZ1-F1
#
_entry.id   AF-U6FCZ1-F1
#
_cell.length_a   1.000
_cell.length_b   1.000
_cell.length_c   1.000
_cell.angle_alpha   90.00
_cell.angle_beta   90.00
_cell.angle_gamma   90.00
#
_symmetry.space_group_name_H-M   'P 1'
#
loop_
_entity.id
_entity.type
_entity.pdbx_description
1 polymer ?
#
loop_
_entity_poly.entity_id
_entity_poly.type
_entity_poly.pdbx_seq_one_letter_code
_entity_poly.pdbx_strand_id
1 'polypeptide(L)'
;MFIGTFGVGKTHLATAIGIEGCKQGISTQFIRCSDLINKLQTVQVQGRSEGVLRRYARFQILIIDEIGYLPIESVGAKLFFQLIERRYERKLVG
;
A
#
# COMPACT_ATOMS: atom_id res chain seq x y z
N MET A 1 -10.59 -4.74 -4.99
CA MET A 1 -9.36 -4.76 -5.81
C MET A 1 -9.76 -4.40 -7.22
N PHE A 2 -9.18 -3.35 -7.82
CA PHE A 2 -9.51 -2.97 -9.21
C PHE A 2 -8.46 -3.57 -10.15
N ILE A 3 -8.89 -4.43 -11.08
CA ILE A 3 -8.01 -5.10 -12.06
C ILE A 3 -8.58 -4.84 -13.46
N GLY A 4 -7.72 -4.51 -14.43
CA GLY A 4 -8.12 -4.24 -15.81
C GLY A 4 -7.00 -3.60 -16.64
N THR A 5 -7.19 -3.48 -17.95
CA THR A 5 -6.23 -2.88 -18.89
C THR A 5 -5.91 -1.41 -18.57
N PHE A 6 -4.75 -0.91 -18.99
CA PHE A 6 -4.36 0.50 -18.78
C PHE A 6 -5.40 1.47 -19.34
N GLY A 7 -5.54 2.65 -18.73
CA GLY A 7 -6.42 3.72 -19.24
C GLY A 7 -7.92 3.59 -18.90
N VAL A 8 -8.38 2.49 -18.30
CA VAL A 8 -9.82 2.28 -17.97
C VAL A 8 -10.28 2.98 -16.67
N GLY A 9 -9.57 4.02 -16.21
CA GLY A 9 -10.01 4.84 -15.07
C GLY A 9 -9.84 4.24 -13.66
N LYS A 10 -9.17 3.08 -13.50
CA LYS A 10 -8.98 2.42 -12.19
C LYS A 10 -8.28 3.31 -11.16
N THR A 11 -7.19 3.96 -11.57
CA THR A 11 -6.48 4.95 -10.74
C THR A 11 -7.40 6.10 -10.39
N HIS A 12 -8.14 6.64 -11.35
CA HIS A 12 -9.07 7.76 -11.12
C HIS A 12 -10.14 7.41 -10.09
N LEU A 13 -10.74 6.22 -10.18
CA LEU A 13 -11.74 5.75 -9.21
C LEU A 13 -11.13 5.52 -7.82
N ALA A 14 -9.95 4.89 -7.74
CA ALA A 14 -9.25 4.70 -6.48
C ALA A 14 -8.89 6.04 -5.82
N THR A 15 -8.42 7.00 -6.61
CA THR A 15 -8.13 8.37 -6.16
C THR A 15 -9.40 9.08 -5.68
N ALA A 16 -10.53 8.97 -6.40
CA ALA A 16 -11.79 9.57 -5.99
C ALA A 16 -12.26 9.03 -4.62
N ILE A 17 -12.17 7.71 -4.40
CA ILE A 17 -12.44 7.09 -3.10
C ILE A 17 -11.51 7.65 -2.02
N GLY A 18 -10.22 7.79 -2.33
CA GLY A 18 -9.25 8.35 -1.39
C GLY A 18 -9.54 9.80 -1.02
N ILE A 19 -9.90 10.63 -2.00
CA ILE A 19 -10.29 12.03 -1.78
C ILE A 19 -11.53 12.11 -0.89
N GLU A 20 -12.53 11.29 -1.14
CA GLU A 20 -13.75 11.28 -0.33
C GLU A 20 -13.47 10.82 1.11
N GLY A 21 -12.62 9.81 1.29
CA GLY A 21 -12.14 9.41 2.61
C GLY A 21 -11.45 10.55 3.36
N CYS A 22 -10.54 11.28 2.69
CA CYS A 22 -9.88 12.45 3.27
C CYS A 22 -10.88 13.53 3.72
N LYS A 23 -11.91 13.82 2.91
CA LYS A 23 -12.95 14.80 3.26
C LYS A 23 -13.72 14.42 4.53
N GLN A 24 -13.86 13.13 4.79
CA GLN A 24 -14.51 12.59 5.99
C GLN A 24 -13.55 12.44 7.18
N GLY A 25 -12.32 12.94 7.09
CA GLY A 25 -11.31 12.82 8.13
C GLY A 25 -10.71 11.41 8.26
N ILE A 26 -10.96 10.52 7.31
CA ILE A 26 -10.44 9.14 7.31
C ILE A 26 -8.96 9.17 6.91
N SER A 27 -8.13 8.53 7.73
CA SER A 27 -6.70 8.43 7.47
C SER A 27 -6.43 7.65 6.17
N THR A 28 -5.97 8.37 5.14
CA THR A 28 -5.86 7.85 3.78
C THR A 28 -4.47 8.07 3.21
N GLN A 29 -3.92 7.07 2.52
CA GLN A 29 -2.65 7.16 1.83
C GLN A 29 -2.74 6.55 0.43
N PHE A 30 -2.22 7.28 -0.56
CA PHE A 30 -1.97 6.77 -1.91
C PHE A 30 -0.46 6.56 -2.10
N ILE A 31 -0.06 5.45 -2.72
CA ILE A 31 1.35 5.17 -3.05
C ILE A 31 1.45 4.24 -4.27
N ARG A 32 2.45 4.43 -5.13
CA ARG A 32 2.78 3.45 -6.17
C ARG A 32 3.40 2.20 -5.55
N CYS A 33 3.12 1.03 -6.12
CA CYS A 33 3.68 -0.23 -5.64
C CYS A 33 5.21 -0.21 -5.65
N SER A 34 5.82 0.35 -6.70
CA SER A 34 7.27 0.56 -6.83
C SER A 34 7.88 1.36 -5.68
N ASP A 35 7.30 2.52 -5.38
CA ASP A 35 7.78 3.42 -4.32
C ASP A 35 7.65 2.78 -2.94
N LEU A 36 6.55 2.05 -2.72
CA LEU A 36 6.33 1.32 -1.47
C LEU A 36 7.39 0.23 -1.27
N ILE A 37 7.65 -0.58 -2.31
CA ILE A 37 8.65 -1.66 -2.26
C ILE A 37 10.05 -1.08 -2.03
N ASN A 38 10.45 -0.09 -2.81
CA ASN A 38 11.75 0.58 -2.67
C ASN A 38 11.94 1.15 -1.26
N LYS A 39 10.90 1.77 -0.71
CA LYS A 39 10.93 2.31 0.65
C LYS A 39 11.10 1.21 1.68
N LEU A 40 10.34 0.13 1.58
CA LEU A 40 10.41 -1.03 2.47
C LEU A 40 11.78 -1.71 2.41
N GLN A 41 12.34 -1.93 1.22
CA GLN A 41 13.67 -2.51 1.03
C GLN A 41 14.75 -1.62 1.64
N THR A 42 14.69 -0.31 1.39
CA THR A 42 15.66 0.65 1.94
C THR A 42 15.69 0.61 3.47
N VAL A 43 14.54 0.63 4.12
CA VAL A 43 14.48 0.58 5.59
C VAL A 43 14.74 -0.81 6.16
N GLN A 44 14.53 -1.88 5.38
CA GLN A 44 14.90 -3.24 5.76
C GLN A 44 16.42 -3.37 5.91
N VAL A 45 17.18 -2.81 4.97
CA VAL A 45 18.66 -2.76 5.04
C VAL A 45 19.12 -1.98 6.29
N GLN A 46 18.37 -0.95 6.69
CA GLN A 46 18.66 -0.15 7.88
C GLN A 46 18.15 -0.78 9.20
N GLY A 47 17.50 -1.94 9.16
CA GLY A 47 16.89 -2.57 10.35
C GLY A 47 15.69 -1.80 10.92
N ARG A 48 15.03 -0.96 10.12
CA ARG A 48 13.94 -0.05 10.54
C ARG A 48 12.62 -0.30 9.80
N SER A 49 12.47 -1.45 9.14
CA SER A 49 11.27 -1.80 8.38
C SER A 49 10.00 -1.88 9.20
N GLU A 50 10.09 -2.32 10.45
CA GLU A 50 8.93 -2.46 11.36
C GLU A 50 8.17 -1.14 11.55
N GLY A 51 8.88 -0.01 11.68
CA GLY A 51 8.24 1.30 11.85
C GLY A 51 7.47 1.73 10.60
N VAL A 52 8.04 1.48 9.43
CA VAL A 52 7.40 1.79 8.14
C VAL A 52 6.20 0.88 7.88
N LEU A 53 6.36 -0.43 8.09
CA LEU A 53 5.27 -1.41 8.02
C LEU A 53 4.10 -1.02 8.92
N ARG A 54 4.38 -0.64 10.18
CA ARG A 54 3.38 -0.18 11.14
C ARG A 54 2.69 1.10 10.69
N ARG A 55 3.43 2.06 10.13
CA ARG A 55 2.86 3.31 9.58
C ARG A 55 1.86 3.00 8.46
N TYR A 56 2.26 2.22 7.46
CA TYR A 56 1.38 1.88 6.34
C TYR A 56 0.22 0.97 6.75
N ALA A 57 0.39 0.12 7.76
CA ALA A 57 -0.69 -0.71 8.30
C ALA A 57 -1.75 0.08 9.10
N ARG A 58 -1.43 1.30 9.56
CA ARG A 58 -2.34 2.14 10.36
C ARG A 58 -3.35 2.94 9.54
N PHE A 59 -3.05 3.27 8.28
CA PHE A 59 -4.00 4.00 7.44
C PHE A 59 -5.29 3.20 7.27
N GLN A 60 -6.44 3.82 7.50
CA GLN A 60 -7.74 3.17 7.29
C GLN A 60 -7.93 2.85 5.80
N ILE A 61 -7.57 3.79 4.93
CA ILE A 61 -7.55 3.59 3.47
C ILE A 61 -6.11 3.66 2.99
N LEU A 62 -5.59 2.54 2.47
CA LEU A 62 -4.30 2.48 1.79
C LEU A 62 -4.55 2.06 0.35
N ILE A 63 -4.32 2.99 -0.59
CA ILE A 63 -4.42 2.77 -2.02
C ILE A 63 -3.00 2.52 -2.54
N ILE A 64 -2.81 1.34 -3.11
CA ILE A 64 -1.56 0.92 -3.74
C ILE A 64 -1.87 0.76 -5.23
N ASP A 65 -1.28 1.63 -6.05
CA ASP A 65 -1.50 1.61 -7.50
C ASP A 65 -0.32 0.95 -8.23
N GLU A 66 -0.51 0.67 -9.52
CA GLU A 66 0.57 0.21 -10.42
C GLU A 66 1.20 -1.14 -9.99
N ILE A 67 0.42 -2.00 -9.32
CA ILE A 67 0.84 -3.35 -8.93
C ILE A 67 1.05 -4.19 -10.20
N GLY A 68 2.27 -4.70 -10.39
CA GLY A 68 2.61 -5.61 -11.50
C GLY A 68 3.51 -5.03 -12.60
N TYR A 69 3.94 -3.77 -12.50
CA TYR A 69 4.83 -3.15 -13.52
C TYR A 69 6.33 -3.30 -13.25
N LEU A 70 6.73 -3.84 -12.09
CA LEU A 70 8.13 -4.13 -11.79
C LEU A 70 8.29 -5.60 -11.41
N PRO A 71 9.39 -6.25 -11.82
CA PRO A 71 9.78 -7.52 -11.24
C PRO A 71 10.06 -7.27 -9.75
N ILE A 72 9.18 -7.74 -8.88
CA ILE A 72 9.40 -7.60 -7.45
C ILE A 72 10.49 -8.58 -7.06
N GLU A 73 11.67 -8.07 -6.69
CA GLU A 73 12.72 -8.88 -6.07
C GLU A 73 12.16 -9.61 -4.84
N SER A 74 12.62 -10.83 -4.58
CA SER A 74 12.06 -11.74 -3.56
C SER A 74 11.92 -11.10 -2.16
N VAL A 75 12.85 -10.22 -1.78
CA VAL A 75 12.82 -9.47 -0.52
C VAL A 75 11.70 -8.44 -0.49
N GLY A 76 11.53 -7.67 -1.57
CA GLY A 76 10.46 -6.68 -1.71
C GLY A 76 9.07 -7.31 -1.63
N ALA A 77 8.91 -8.48 -2.25
CA ALA A 77 7.65 -9.23 -2.23
C ALA A 77 7.32 -9.67 -0.80
N LYS A 78 8.29 -10.22 -0.07
CA LYS A 78 8.11 -10.63 1.32
C LYS A 78 7.65 -9.47 2.21
N LEU A 79 8.29 -8.30 2.09
CA LEU A 79 7.91 -7.10 2.86
C LEU A 79 6.52 -6.59 2.49
N PHE A 80 6.16 -6.65 1.21
CA PHE A 80 4.83 -6.32 0.74
C PHE A 80 3.77 -7.27 1.32
N PHE A 81 3.99 -8.58 1.27
CA PHE A 81 3.08 -9.56 1.88
C PHE A 81 2.91 -9.34 3.39
N GLN A 82 4.00 -9.09 4.11
CA GLN A 82 3.97 -8.75 5.53
C GLN A 82 3.15 -7.48 5.84
N LEU A 83 3.09 -6.52 4.92
CA LEU A 83 2.22 -5.35 5.07
C LEU A 83 0.74 -5.74 4.89
N ILE A 84 0.43 -6.57 3.90
CA ILE A 84 -0.94 -7.03 3.63
C ILE A 84 -1.48 -7.85 4.82
N GLU A 85 -0.68 -8.79 5.35
CA GLU A 85 -1.03 -9.59 6.53
C GLU A 85 -1.36 -8.71 7.74
N ARG A 86 -0.48 -7.76 8.10
CA ARG A 86 -0.72 -6.83 9.22
C ARG A 86 -2.00 -5.99 9.05
N ARG A 87 -2.35 -5.64 7.80
CA ARG A 87 -3.59 -4.90 7.51
C ARG A 87 -4.83 -5.79 7.63
N TYR A 88 -4.71 -7.07 7.27
CA TYR A 88 -5.79 -8.04 7.41
C TYR A 88 -6.08 -8.33 8.89
N GLU A 89 -5.04 -8.63 9.69
CA GLU A 89 -5.17 -8.89 11.12
C GLU A 89 -5.78 -7.70 11.88
N ARG A 90 -5.35 -6.48 11.57
CA ARG A 90 -5.91 -5.26 12.19
C ARG A 90 -7.41 -5.08 11.95
N LYS A 91 -7.95 -5.61 10.85
CA LYS A 91 -9.39 -5.54 10.56
C LYS A 91 -10.19 -6.64 11.26
N LEU A 92 -9.54 -7.73 11.69
CA LEU A 92 -10.20 -8.82 12.41
C LEU A 92 -10.31 -8.56 13.91
N VAL A 93 -9.39 -7.76 14.48
CA VAL A 93 -9.28 -7.51 15.92
C VAL A 93 -9.88 -6.14 16.32
N GLY A 94 -10.44 -5.39 15.36
CA GLY A 94 -10.95 -4.03 15.55
C GLY A 94 -12.45 -3.91 15.36
#